data_AF-A0AAV6LR32-F1
#
_entry.id   AF-A0AAV6LR32-F1
#
_cell.length_a   1.000
_cell.length_b   1.000
_cell.length_c   1.000
_cell.angle_alpha   90.00
_cell.angle_beta   90.00
_cell.angle_gamma   90.00
#
_symmetry.space_group_name_H-M   'P 1'
#
loop_
_entity.id
_entity.type
_entity.pdbx_description
1 polymer ?
#
loop_
_entity_poly.entity_id
_entity_poly.type
_entity_poly.pdbx_seq_one_letter_code
_entity_poly.pdbx_strand_id
1 'polypeptide(L)'
;MVGMSIDSSDDTGVVEVSEVEKSKDNETEPFVDQCFRSEEEAFIFYKAYANRHGFSVRKGRFVNRNGEIARRDFFCHREGKQPIKILKPSLQQRNRKSSKCECKAHLRIALRKSGSNVFPQEWHVTKFIADHNHDLLSPS
;
A
#
# COMPACT_ATOMS: atom_id res chain seq x y z
N MET A 1 47.27 -17.44 -43.71
CA MET A 1 46.96 -16.90 -42.37
C MET A 1 45.76 -15.96 -42.54
N VAL A 2 44.56 -16.52 -42.38
CA VAL A 2 43.53 -16.21 -41.34
C VAL A 2 42.97 -14.79 -41.43
N GLY A 3 41.67 -14.50 -41.34
CA GLY A 3 40.52 -15.26 -40.85
C GLY A 3 39.23 -14.86 -41.60
N MET A 4 38.25 -15.75 -41.68
CA MET A 4 37.20 -16.04 -40.68
C MET A 4 36.13 -14.94 -40.63
N SER A 5 35.06 -15.19 -41.39
CA SER A 5 33.74 -14.60 -41.23
C SER A 5 33.16 -14.95 -39.86
N ILE A 6 32.43 -14.01 -39.25
CA ILE A 6 31.54 -14.21 -38.12
C ILE A 6 30.31 -13.35 -38.32
N ASP A 7 29.14 -13.99 -38.41
CA ASP A 7 27.85 -13.38 -38.09
C ASP A 7 27.56 -13.66 -36.61
N SER A 8 26.91 -12.71 -35.92
CA SER A 8 25.96 -13.04 -34.86
C SER A 8 25.25 -11.78 -34.35
N SER A 9 23.97 -12.00 -34.05
CA SER A 9 23.09 -11.18 -33.18
C SER A 9 23.76 -11.03 -31.79
N ASP A 10 23.44 -10.14 -30.86
CA ASP A 10 22.23 -9.55 -30.27
C ASP A 10 22.74 -8.38 -29.39
N ASP A 11 21.94 -7.41 -28.95
CA ASP A 11 21.47 -7.40 -27.56
C ASP A 11 20.61 -6.14 -27.30
N THR A 12 19.66 -6.32 -26.41
CA THR A 12 18.49 -5.50 -26.15
C THR A 12 18.76 -4.64 -24.93
N GLY A 13 19.07 -3.36 -25.11
CA GLY A 13 19.21 -2.41 -24.00
C GLY A 13 17.87 -1.92 -23.44
N VAL A 14 16.99 -2.83 -23.00
CA VAL A 14 15.89 -2.45 -22.10
C VAL A 14 16.46 -2.34 -20.69
N VAL A 15 16.47 -1.12 -20.18
CA VAL A 15 16.85 -0.82 -18.80
C VAL A 15 15.96 -1.61 -17.85
N GLU A 16 16.51 -2.70 -17.33
CA GLU A 16 15.96 -3.40 -16.18
C GLU A 16 15.93 -2.41 -15.02
N VAL A 17 14.72 -2.04 -14.59
CA VAL A 17 14.52 -1.39 -13.31
C VAL A 17 14.73 -2.48 -12.27
N SER A 18 15.98 -2.66 -11.87
CA SER A 18 16.40 -3.66 -10.92
C SER A 18 15.74 -3.43 -9.57
N GLU A 19 15.35 -4.56 -8.99
CA GLU A 19 14.51 -4.75 -7.83
C GLU A 19 14.96 -3.90 -6.64
N VAL A 20 13.99 -3.24 -6.01
CA VAL A 20 14.16 -2.68 -4.68
C VAL A 20 14.48 -3.85 -3.74
N GLU A 21 15.76 -3.92 -3.37
CA GLU A 21 16.35 -4.74 -2.32
C GLU A 21 15.31 -5.11 -1.26
N LYS A 22 14.90 -6.38 -1.27
CA LYS A 22 14.05 -6.97 -0.24
C LYS A 22 14.88 -7.06 1.04
N SER A 23 14.84 -6.01 1.85
CA SER A 23 15.33 -6.07 3.22
C SER A 23 14.56 -7.15 3.98
N LYS A 24 15.23 -8.28 4.19
CA LYS A 24 14.92 -9.22 5.26
C LYS A 24 15.15 -8.44 6.55
N ASP A 25 14.08 -7.90 7.11
CA ASP A 25 13.81 -7.82 8.54
C ASP A 25 12.67 -6.83 8.75
N ASN A 26 11.48 -7.37 8.98
CA ASN A 26 10.68 -7.03 10.16
C ASN A 26 9.34 -7.78 10.09
N GLU A 27 9.27 -8.94 10.76
CA GLU A 27 8.06 -9.58 11.30
C GLU A 27 7.30 -8.67 12.29
N THR A 28 7.42 -7.35 12.19
CA THR A 28 6.85 -6.44 13.16
C THR A 28 5.41 -6.13 12.79
N GLU A 29 4.51 -6.55 13.65
CA GLU A 29 3.15 -6.06 13.69
C GLU A 29 3.15 -4.53 13.91
N PRO A 30 2.35 -3.75 13.16
CA PRO A 30 2.23 -2.31 13.38
C PRO A 30 1.77 -2.01 14.81
N PHE A 31 2.34 -0.98 15.42
CA PHE A 31 1.94 -0.54 16.77
C PHE A 31 1.75 0.97 16.82
N VAL A 32 0.94 1.43 17.78
CA VAL A 32 0.70 2.87 18.00
C VAL A 32 2.01 3.55 18.39
N ASP A 33 2.21 4.77 17.91
CA ASP A 33 3.44 5.57 18.04
C ASP A 33 4.65 5.07 17.24
N GLN A 34 4.50 4.03 16.41
CA GLN A 34 5.52 3.70 15.41
C GLN A 34 5.71 4.85 14.42
N CYS A 35 6.96 5.29 14.20
CA CYS A 35 7.29 6.46 13.39
C CYS A 35 7.75 6.12 11.97
N PHE A 36 7.46 7.02 11.03
CA PHE A 36 7.90 6.99 9.63
C PHE A 36 8.31 8.39 9.18
N ARG A 37 9.24 8.47 8.22
CA ARG A 37 9.71 9.74 7.64
C ARG A 37 8.74 10.30 6.61
N SER A 38 7.87 9.47 6.04
CA SER A 38 6.91 9.89 5.01
C SER A 38 5.61 9.07 5.03
N GLU A 39 4.56 9.61 4.41
CA GLU A 39 3.32 8.86 4.14
C GLU A 39 3.61 7.60 3.30
N GLU A 40 4.51 7.71 2.33
CA GLU A 40 4.81 6.62 1.39
C GLU A 40 5.55 5.48 2.08
N GLU A 41 6.50 5.78 2.96
CA GLU A 41 7.20 4.77 3.77
C GLU A 41 6.22 3.99 4.65
N ALA A 42 5.31 4.67 5.32
CA ALA A 42 4.26 4.05 6.12
C ALA A 42 3.33 3.17 5.26
N PHE A 43 3.03 3.60 4.03
CA PHE A 43 2.22 2.83 3.08
C PHE A 43 2.93 1.57 2.59
N ILE A 44 4.22 1.67 2.25
CA ILE A 44 5.07 0.52 1.85
C ILE A 44 5.14 -0.49 2.99
N PHE A 45 5.41 -0.02 4.21
CA PHE A 45 5.44 -0.85 5.42
C PHE A 45 4.11 -1.60 5.61
N TYR A 46 2.96 -0.89 5.59
CA TYR A 46 1.67 -1.54 5.82
C TYR A 46 1.26 -2.45 4.66
N LYS A 47 1.67 -2.14 3.42
CA LYS A 47 1.48 -3.03 2.27
C LYS A 47 2.29 -4.32 2.42
N ALA A 48 3.54 -4.24 2.88
CA ALA A 48 4.35 -5.42 3.16
C ALA A 48 3.75 -6.27 4.27
N TYR A 49 3.29 -5.64 5.37
CA TYR A 49 2.50 -6.32 6.41
C TYR A 49 1.28 -7.02 5.81
N ALA A 50 0.45 -6.30 5.06
CA ALA A 50 -0.77 -6.85 4.48
C ALA A 50 -0.52 -8.07 3.59
N ASN A 51 0.49 -8.00 2.72
CA ASN A 51 0.86 -9.11 1.83
C ASN A 51 1.22 -10.37 2.62
N ARG A 52 2.00 -10.23 3.70
CA ARG A 52 2.36 -11.36 4.59
C ARG A 52 1.19 -11.89 5.40
N HIS A 53 0.21 -11.03 5.70
CA HIS A 53 -1.02 -11.38 6.41
C HIS A 53 -2.16 -11.72 5.45
N GLY A 54 -1.92 -11.91 4.15
CA GLY A 54 -2.93 -12.44 3.24
C GLY A 54 -4.03 -11.46 2.82
N PHE A 55 -3.80 -10.15 2.92
CA PHE A 55 -4.72 -9.15 2.41
C PHE A 55 -4.01 -8.05 1.62
N SER A 56 -4.78 -7.24 0.92
CA SER A 56 -4.28 -6.08 0.19
C SER A 56 -4.82 -4.79 0.80
N VAL A 57 -4.05 -3.71 0.65
CA VAL A 57 -4.35 -2.39 1.22
C VAL A 57 -4.54 -1.35 0.15
N ARG A 58 -5.30 -0.30 0.48
CA ARG A 58 -5.47 0.89 -0.36
C ARG A 58 -5.36 2.17 0.46
N LYS A 59 -4.86 3.23 -0.19
CA LYS A 59 -4.91 4.57 0.39
C LYS A 59 -6.36 5.01 0.56
N GLY A 60 -6.67 5.46 1.77
CA GLY A 60 -8.00 5.80 2.21
C GLY A 60 -8.18 7.29 2.40
N ARG A 61 -8.99 7.62 3.41
CA ARG A 61 -9.30 8.98 3.85
C ARG A 61 -8.02 9.71 4.25
N PHE A 62 -8.04 11.03 4.10
CA PHE A 62 -6.97 11.90 4.54
C PHE A 62 -7.54 13.18 5.15
N VAL A 63 -6.76 13.84 5.99
CA VAL A 63 -7.09 15.17 6.53
C VAL A 63 -5.98 16.11 6.13
N ASN A 64 -6.35 17.26 5.54
CA ASN A 64 -5.42 18.31 5.21
C ASN A 64 -5.36 19.37 6.32
N ARG A 65 -4.19 19.97 6.50
CA ARG A 65 -3.96 21.14 7.33
C ARG A 65 -2.97 22.04 6.60
N ASN A 66 -3.37 23.28 6.32
CA ASN A 66 -2.53 24.27 5.63
C ASN A 66 -2.01 23.82 4.26
N GLY A 67 -2.81 23.07 3.50
CA GLY A 67 -2.42 22.57 2.18
C GLY A 67 -1.62 21.26 2.18
N GLU A 68 -1.21 20.77 3.35
CA GLU A 68 -0.47 19.52 3.51
C GLU A 68 -1.33 18.43 4.14
N ILE A 69 -1.08 17.17 3.78
CA ILE A 69 -1.75 16.03 4.41
C ILE A 69 -1.22 15.88 5.84
N ALA A 70 -2.09 16.04 6.83
CA ALA A 70 -1.79 15.91 8.25
C ALA A 70 -2.18 14.54 8.83
N ARG A 71 -3.02 13.78 8.13
CA ARG A 71 -3.47 12.44 8.53
C ARG A 71 -3.78 11.61 7.30
N ARG A 72 -3.47 10.31 7.35
CA ARG A 72 -3.82 9.34 6.31
C ARG A 72 -4.35 8.04 6.93
N ASP A 73 -5.38 7.47 6.32
CA ASP A 73 -5.86 6.11 6.60
C ASP A 73 -5.45 5.16 5.47
N PHE A 74 -5.04 3.93 5.81
CA PHE A 74 -4.80 2.82 4.90
C PHE A 74 -5.77 1.68 5.25
N PHE A 75 -6.64 1.31 4.31
CA PHE A 75 -7.69 0.32 4.54
C PHE A 75 -7.38 -1.01 3.88
N CYS A 76 -7.88 -2.10 4.48
CA CYS A 76 -8.09 -3.33 3.73
C CYS A 76 -8.90 -3.06 2.45
N HIS A 77 -8.55 -3.72 1.34
CA HIS A 77 -9.27 -3.58 0.08
C HIS A 77 -10.75 -3.99 0.18
N ARG A 78 -11.09 -4.89 1.12
CA ARG A 78 -12.47 -5.31 1.40
C ARG A 78 -13.23 -4.36 2.35
N GLU A 79 -12.66 -3.20 2.71
CA GLU A 79 -13.32 -2.16 3.52
C GLU A 79 -14.54 -1.54 2.83
N GLY A 80 -15.55 -1.24 3.64
CA GLY A 80 -16.77 -0.53 3.27
C GLY A 80 -17.90 -1.43 2.79
N LYS A 81 -19.03 -0.81 2.46
CA LYS A 81 -20.23 -1.50 1.97
C LYS A 81 -20.11 -1.78 0.47
N GLN A 82 -20.79 -2.84 0.03
CA GLN A 82 -20.96 -3.11 -1.39
C GLN A 82 -21.73 -1.95 -2.03
N PRO A 83 -21.25 -1.38 -3.16
CA PRO A 83 -21.98 -0.33 -3.86
C PRO A 83 -23.32 -0.88 -4.36
N ILE A 84 -24.39 -0.12 -4.13
CA ILE A 84 -25.71 -0.42 -4.68
C ILE A 84 -25.59 -0.29 -6.20
N LYS A 85 -25.83 -1.38 -6.93
CA LYS A 85 -25.84 -1.36 -8.40
C LYS A 85 -27.17 -0.78 -8.85
N ILE A 86 -27.14 0.45 -9.38
CA ILE A 86 -28.26 0.99 -10.15
C ILE A 86 -28.13 0.44 -11.57
N LEU A 87 -28.96 -0.53 -11.92
CA LEU A 87 -28.98 -1.10 -13.27
C LEU A 87 -29.49 -0.02 -14.24
N LYS A 88 -28.60 0.49 -15.09
CA LYS A 88 -28.97 1.36 -16.21
C LYS A 88 -29.10 0.50 -17.46
N PRO A 89 -30.27 0.45 -18.12
CA PRO A 89 -30.51 -0.45 -19.25
C PRO A 89 -29.60 -0.19 -20.47
N SER A 90 -28.99 1.00 -20.58
CA SER A 90 -28.12 1.40 -21.68
C SER A 90 -26.62 1.10 -21.50
N LEU A 91 -26.20 0.59 -20.33
CA LEU A 91 -24.80 0.29 -20.06
C LEU A 91 -24.64 -1.21 -19.80
N GLN A 92 -23.80 -1.88 -20.61
CA GLN A 92 -23.36 -3.26 -20.35
C GLN A 92 -22.52 -3.28 -19.06
N GLN A 93 -23.20 -3.37 -17.92
CA GLN A 93 -22.54 -3.38 -16.63
C GLN A 93 -21.99 -4.78 -16.36
N ARG A 94 -20.67 -4.89 -16.17
CA ARG A 94 -20.02 -6.15 -15.80
C ARG A 94 -20.67 -6.72 -14.55
N ASN A 95 -21.17 -7.95 -14.62
CA ASN A 95 -21.89 -8.61 -13.52
C ASN A 95 -20.95 -9.15 -12.42
N ARG A 96 -19.94 -8.36 -12.02
CA ARG A 96 -19.01 -8.73 -10.94
C ARG A 96 -19.60 -8.29 -9.60
N LYS A 97 -19.74 -9.21 -8.65
CA LYS A 97 -20.09 -8.87 -7.26
C LYS A 97 -18.91 -8.11 -6.62
N SER A 98 -19.20 -7.13 -5.77
CA SER A 98 -18.14 -6.39 -5.06
C SER A 98 -17.48 -7.31 -4.03
N SER A 99 -16.16 -7.19 -3.85
CA SER A 99 -15.41 -7.90 -2.81
C SER A 99 -15.45 -7.20 -1.45
N LYS A 100 -16.20 -6.10 -1.32
CA LYS A 100 -16.35 -5.37 -0.07
C LYS A 100 -17.26 -6.13 0.91
N CYS A 101 -16.83 -6.26 2.15
CA CYS A 101 -17.52 -7.00 3.21
C CYS A 101 -17.57 -6.22 4.54
N GLU A 102 -17.51 -4.88 4.48
CA GLU A 102 -17.49 -4.02 5.67
C GLU A 102 -16.30 -4.28 6.61
N CYS A 103 -15.19 -4.77 6.06
CA CYS A 103 -13.97 -4.98 6.81
C CYS A 103 -13.50 -3.67 7.48
N LYS A 104 -13.11 -3.75 8.75
CA LYS A 104 -12.69 -2.59 9.56
C LYS A 104 -11.17 -2.51 9.76
N ALA A 105 -10.42 -3.50 9.26
CA ALA A 105 -8.97 -3.51 9.36
C ALA A 105 -8.36 -2.28 8.66
N HIS A 106 -7.56 -1.51 9.41
CA HIS A 106 -6.91 -0.32 8.92
C HIS A 106 -5.71 0.11 9.78
N LEU A 107 -4.77 0.79 9.13
CA LEU A 107 -3.72 1.55 9.77
C LEU A 107 -3.98 3.04 9.54
N ARG A 108 -3.71 3.85 10.55
CA ARG A 108 -3.89 5.30 10.49
C ARG A 108 -2.65 5.99 11.00
N ILE A 109 -2.14 6.92 10.20
CA ILE A 109 -0.99 7.74 10.53
C ILE A 109 -1.37 9.22 10.62
N ALA A 110 -0.63 9.97 11.42
CA ALA A 110 -0.76 11.42 11.51
C ALA A 110 0.61 12.08 11.63
N LEU A 111 0.72 13.33 11.18
CA LEU A 111 1.89 14.14 11.44
C LEU A 111 1.90 14.57 12.90
N ARG A 112 3.04 14.35 13.57
CA ARG A 112 3.30 14.93 14.90
C ARG A 112 3.87 16.32 14.70
N LYS A 113 3.26 17.32 15.33
CA LYS A 113 3.87 18.64 15.44
C LYS A 113 5.00 18.57 16.45
N SER A 114 6.25 18.47 15.99
CA SER A 114 7.37 18.77 16.86
C SER A 114 7.39 20.28 17.09
N GLY A 115 7.34 20.72 18.36
CA GLY A 115 7.37 22.14 18.72
C GLY A 115 8.72 22.80 18.45
N SER A 116 9.75 22.00 18.14
CA SER A 116 11.08 22.47 17.74
C SER A 116 11.25 22.36 16.23
N ASN A 117 11.65 23.45 15.59
CA ASN A 117 12.04 23.51 14.16
C ASN A 117 13.31 22.68 13.83
N VAL A 118 13.74 21.80 14.74
CA VAL A 118 15.01 21.06 14.67
C VAL A 118 14.83 19.68 14.07
N PHE A 119 13.63 19.09 14.14
CA PHE A 119 13.36 17.76 13.59
C PHE A 119 12.38 17.86 12.42
N PRO A 120 12.57 17.04 11.36
CA PRO A 120 11.62 16.96 10.27
C PRO A 120 10.23 16.54 10.77
N GLN A 121 9.20 16.84 10.00
CA GLN A 121 7.85 16.36 10.26
C GLN A 121 7.86 14.82 10.28
N GLU A 122 7.53 14.23 11.42
CA GLU A 122 7.46 12.78 11.58
C GLU A 122 6.00 12.30 11.53
N TRP A 123 5.79 11.21 10.80
CA TRP A 123 4.52 10.50 10.78
C TRP A 123 4.52 9.45 11.87
N HIS A 124 3.43 9.32 12.61
CA HIS A 124 3.28 8.27 13.62
C HIS A 124 1.96 7.53 13.43
N VAL A 125 1.96 6.23 13.75
CA VAL A 125 0.73 5.43 13.82
C VAL A 125 -0.11 5.93 14.99
N THR A 126 -1.33 6.36 14.72
CA THR A 126 -2.31 6.76 15.75
C THR A 126 -3.38 5.71 16.01
N LYS A 127 -3.57 4.79 15.06
CA LYS A 127 -4.53 3.69 15.23
C LYS A 127 -4.16 2.54 14.31
N PHE A 128 -4.29 1.33 14.86
CA PHE A 128 -4.15 0.08 14.14
C PHE A 128 -5.31 -0.84 14.53
N ILE A 129 -5.98 -1.40 13.54
CA ILE A 129 -6.98 -2.48 13.71
C ILE A 129 -6.53 -3.63 12.82
N ALA A 130 -6.13 -4.74 13.44
CA ALA A 130 -5.72 -5.97 12.76
C ALA A 130 -6.91 -6.88 12.40
N ASP A 131 -8.05 -6.77 13.10
CA ASP A 131 -9.16 -7.71 12.93
C ASP A 131 -9.82 -7.62 11.55
N HIS A 132 -9.92 -8.78 10.91
CA HIS A 132 -10.64 -8.98 9.65
C HIS A 132 -11.92 -9.78 9.89
N ASN A 133 -12.97 -9.44 9.15
CA ASN A 133 -14.25 -10.16 9.16
C ASN A 133 -14.42 -11.05 7.91
N HIS A 134 -13.30 -11.43 7.30
CA HIS A 134 -13.25 -12.25 6.11
C HIS A 134 -11.97 -13.07 6.11
N ASP A 135 -11.99 -14.17 5.36
CA ASP A 135 -10.81 -15.00 5.21
C ASP A 135 -9.67 -14.22 4.54
N LEU A 136 -8.48 -14.42 5.09
CA LEU A 136 -7.22 -13.96 4.56
C LEU A 136 -6.67 -15.03 3.63
N LEU A 137 -6.02 -14.60 2.55
CA LEU A 137 -5.37 -15.54 1.64
C LEU A 137 -4.11 -16.10 2.30
N SER A 138 -3.71 -17.30 1.91
CA SER A 138 -2.38 -17.79 2.26
C SER A 138 -1.33 -16.83 1.70
N PRO A 139 -0.38 -16.32 2.50
CA PRO A 139 0.70 -15.50 1.99
C PRO A 139 1.50 -16.29 0.95
N SER A 140 1.84 -15.61 -0.15
CA SER A 140 2.64 -16.14 -1.25
C SER A 140 4.12 -16.10 -0.95
#